data_AF-A0A1S1DC98-F1
#
_entry.id   AF-A0A1S1DC98-F1
#
_cell.length_a   1.000
_cell.length_b   1.000
_cell.length_c   1.000
_cell.angle_alpha   90.00
_cell.angle_beta   90.00
_cell.angle_gamma   90.00
#
_symmetry.space_group_name_H-M   'P 1'
#
loop_
_entity.id
_entity.type
_entity.pdbx_description
1 polymer ?
#
loop_
_entity_poly.entity_id
_entity_poly.type
_entity_poly.pdbx_seq_one_letter_code
_entity_poly.pdbx_strand_id
1 'polypeptide(L)'
;MVDYALGDRGSVDIVTDDYYEAETLQIFEELHIDRERIWYGEARLVPEPDNPYEPNSIAVYIDEFKVGRMSAADSAAYWDSITRVVASGYEPIAHLQLSAVAVRAEGGGMHVKSTGVLSLSAPGSLFPLNDAPTRATLLPQGPSMKVLDEKEHSEYLHSILPPSGEGRVILTLEANQLKTSDGRFVDSVEVRHDRKLVGRLSTQMSEQLTPVIRYAFENDRLTSAWGTIRGNTLELSLTVQAARPADIPQEWYETLPNNVPALLPVGEEYDVPPAFVPTEGERHYLESSAQQAPKKRRGFMSSLTGGSSTPEPTRSEPAAEKPAIEYSIEEEEYYEPSERERLLNLVKGAGLAVLVAGLISMLWTPMLGMLIAILGGAVAAVAFYFGRQPHYDDYEEYDEYEEEYEETDEAEEADSKA
;
A
#
# COMPACT_ATOMS: atom_id res chain seq x y z
N MET A 1 -14.20 6.00 -17.18
CA MET A 1 -14.62 7.13 -16.33
C MET A 1 -13.70 8.32 -16.67
N VAL A 2 -13.21 9.13 -15.74
CA VAL A 2 -11.89 9.78 -15.91
C VAL A 2 -10.93 9.08 -14.98
N ASP A 3 -9.75 8.71 -15.46
CA ASP A 3 -8.84 7.85 -14.71
C ASP A 3 -8.08 8.66 -13.65
N TYR A 4 -7.89 8.05 -12.48
CA TYR A 4 -7.07 8.57 -11.39
C TYR A 4 -5.88 7.63 -11.20
N ALA A 5 -4.71 8.06 -11.67
CA ALA A 5 -3.46 7.36 -11.43
C ALA A 5 -3.08 7.42 -9.94
N LEU A 6 -3.15 6.26 -9.30
CA LEU A 6 -2.73 6.05 -7.91
C LEU A 6 -1.20 6.15 -7.81
N GLY A 7 -0.69 6.54 -6.64
CA GLY A 7 0.75 6.65 -6.42
C GLY A 7 1.47 5.30 -6.55
N ASP A 8 2.71 5.31 -7.04
CA ASP A 8 3.48 4.13 -7.48
C ASP A 8 4.62 3.71 -6.55
N ARG A 9 4.64 4.20 -5.29
CA ARG A 9 5.81 4.10 -4.40
C ARG A 9 5.80 2.96 -3.38
N GLY A 10 5.05 1.92 -3.68
CA GLY A 10 5.01 0.69 -2.92
C GLY A 10 4.60 -0.47 -3.81
N SER A 11 4.44 -1.63 -3.20
CA SER A 11 3.98 -2.84 -3.86
C SER A 11 2.95 -3.54 -2.98
N VAL A 12 1.83 -3.96 -3.57
CA VAL A 12 0.81 -4.78 -2.90
C VAL A 12 0.60 -6.04 -3.74
N ASP A 13 0.76 -7.21 -3.13
CA ASP A 13 0.47 -8.48 -3.81
C ASP A 13 -1.05 -8.65 -3.94
N ILE A 14 -1.51 -9.18 -5.07
CA ILE A 14 -2.91 -9.51 -5.30
C ILE A 14 -3.16 -11.01 -5.20
N VAL A 15 -4.31 -11.37 -4.64
CA VAL A 15 -4.82 -12.74 -4.57
C VAL A 15 -5.31 -13.13 -5.95
N THR A 16 -4.68 -14.15 -6.53
CA THR A 16 -4.96 -14.70 -7.86
C THR A 16 -5.18 -16.21 -7.78
N ASP A 17 -6.13 -16.61 -6.93
CA ASP A 17 -6.55 -18.01 -6.75
C ASP A 17 -7.17 -18.61 -8.03
N ASP A 18 -7.38 -19.93 -8.03
CA ASP A 18 -7.99 -20.71 -9.11
C ASP A 18 -9.31 -20.13 -9.66
N TYR A 19 -10.01 -19.30 -8.88
CA TYR A 19 -11.20 -18.55 -9.31
C TYR A 19 -10.97 -17.60 -10.48
N TYR A 20 -9.72 -17.19 -10.74
CA TYR A 20 -9.31 -16.24 -11.77
C TYR A 20 -8.56 -16.92 -12.94
N GLU A 21 -8.56 -18.26 -13.02
CA GLU A 21 -7.79 -19.04 -14.00
C GLU A 21 -8.21 -18.71 -15.46
N ALA A 22 -9.52 -18.67 -15.72
CA ALA A 22 -10.09 -18.46 -17.04
C ALA A 22 -9.81 -17.03 -17.55
N GLU A 23 -10.01 -16.03 -16.70
CA GLU A 23 -9.75 -14.62 -16.96
C GLU A 23 -8.24 -14.38 -17.17
N THR A 24 -7.37 -15.01 -16.37
CA THR A 24 -5.91 -14.95 -16.55
C THR A 24 -5.49 -15.53 -17.91
N LEU A 25 -6.11 -16.61 -18.37
CA LEU A 25 -5.84 -17.19 -19.69
C LEU A 25 -6.18 -16.22 -20.84
N GLN A 26 -7.24 -15.42 -20.71
CA GLN A 26 -7.59 -14.42 -21.74
C GLN A 26 -6.49 -13.35 -21.88
N ILE A 27 -5.90 -12.90 -20.77
CA ILE A 27 -4.82 -11.89 -20.78
C ILE A 27 -3.54 -12.38 -21.48
N PHE A 28 -3.19 -13.66 -21.32
CA PHE A 28 -1.96 -14.20 -21.90
C PHE A 28 -2.14 -14.79 -23.31
N GLU A 29 -3.37 -15.09 -23.74
CA GLU A 29 -3.78 -15.82 -24.95
C GLU A 29 -3.25 -17.27 -25.05
N GLU A 30 -1.95 -17.47 -24.80
CA GLU A 30 -1.25 -18.74 -24.86
C GLU A 30 -0.23 -18.84 -23.71
N LEU A 31 -0.46 -19.78 -22.78
CA LEU A 31 0.51 -20.20 -21.78
C LEU A 31 1.12 -21.54 -22.16
N HIS A 32 2.42 -21.68 -21.90
CA HIS A 32 3.17 -22.91 -22.13
C HIS A 32 3.48 -23.57 -20.78
N ILE A 33 3.45 -24.91 -20.76
CA ILE A 33 3.75 -25.68 -19.54
C ILE A 33 5.17 -25.36 -19.05
N ASP A 34 5.30 -25.11 -17.75
CA ASP A 34 6.56 -24.78 -17.04
C ASP A 34 7.31 -23.55 -17.60
N ARG A 35 6.62 -22.69 -18.35
CA ARG A 35 7.19 -21.44 -18.91
C ARG A 35 6.35 -20.24 -18.47
N GLU A 36 6.86 -19.54 -17.45
CA GLU A 36 6.30 -18.28 -16.98
C GLU A 36 6.23 -17.24 -18.11
N ARG A 37 5.11 -16.52 -18.16
CA ARG A 37 4.93 -15.28 -18.91
C ARG A 37 4.58 -14.17 -17.92
N ILE A 38 5.04 -12.95 -18.24
CA ILE A 38 4.78 -11.76 -17.45
C ILE A 38 4.11 -10.72 -18.34
N TRP A 39 3.04 -10.12 -17.83
CA TRP A 39 2.32 -8.99 -18.39
C TRP A 39 2.56 -7.76 -17.52
N TYR A 40 2.64 -6.59 -18.15
CA TYR A 40 2.87 -5.30 -17.52
C TYR A 40 1.95 -4.27 -18.16
N GLY A 41 1.18 -3.55 -17.35
CA GLY A 41 0.28 -2.50 -17.81
C GLY A 41 -0.52 -1.87 -16.68
N GLU A 42 -1.53 -1.09 -17.04
CA GLU A 42 -2.45 -0.45 -16.10
C GLU A 42 -3.60 -1.40 -15.75
N ALA A 43 -3.94 -1.48 -14.47
CA ALA A 43 -5.06 -2.24 -13.93
C ALA A 43 -6.00 -1.32 -13.15
N ARG A 44 -7.29 -1.63 -13.22
CA ARG A 44 -8.37 -0.86 -12.60
C ARG A 44 -8.73 -1.50 -11.26
N LEU A 45 -8.77 -0.71 -10.19
CA LEU A 45 -9.17 -1.15 -8.85
C LEU A 45 -10.65 -0.83 -8.63
N VAL A 46 -11.45 -1.86 -8.38
CA VAL A 46 -12.91 -1.77 -8.32
C VAL A 46 -13.39 -2.24 -6.93
N PRO A 47 -13.88 -1.33 -6.07
CA PRO A 47 -14.56 -1.69 -4.82
C PRO A 47 -15.81 -2.53 -5.10
N GLU A 48 -15.95 -3.67 -4.44
CA GLU A 48 -17.13 -4.55 -4.54
C GLU A 48 -17.89 -4.58 -3.18
N PRO A 49 -18.65 -3.52 -2.82
CA PRO A 49 -19.38 -3.45 -1.55
C PRO A 49 -20.50 -4.52 -1.45
N ASP A 50 -20.95 -5.02 -2.59
CA ASP A 50 -21.99 -6.02 -2.76
C ASP A 50 -21.45 -7.46 -2.95
N ASN A 51 -20.13 -7.67 -2.81
CA ASN A 51 -19.53 -9.00 -2.89
C ASN A 51 -20.09 -9.91 -1.78
N PRO A 52 -20.74 -11.04 -2.11
CA PRO A 52 -21.43 -11.89 -1.13
C PRO A 52 -20.48 -12.78 -0.31
N TYR A 53 -19.19 -12.82 -0.63
CA TYR A 53 -18.18 -13.65 0.02
C TYR A 53 -17.25 -12.84 0.92
N GLU A 54 -16.75 -11.73 0.37
CA GLU A 54 -15.85 -10.82 1.06
C GLU A 54 -16.37 -9.40 0.81
N PRO A 55 -17.35 -8.95 1.62
CA PRO A 55 -17.86 -7.58 1.54
C PRO A 55 -16.71 -6.59 1.71
N ASN A 56 -16.78 -5.49 0.97
CA ASN A 56 -15.74 -4.45 0.93
C ASN A 56 -14.37 -4.95 0.41
N SER A 57 -14.37 -5.98 -0.44
CA SER A 57 -13.18 -6.38 -1.20
C SER A 57 -12.90 -5.41 -2.37
N ILE A 58 -11.63 -5.31 -2.76
CA ILE A 58 -11.21 -4.51 -3.92
C ILE A 58 -10.74 -5.47 -5.03
N ALA A 59 -11.54 -5.60 -6.07
CA ALA A 59 -11.24 -6.40 -7.24
C ALA A 59 -10.26 -5.68 -8.19
N VAL A 60 -9.47 -6.47 -8.92
CA VAL A 60 -8.43 -5.96 -9.83
C VAL A 60 -8.71 -6.44 -11.24
N TYR A 61 -8.87 -5.49 -12.16
CA TYR A 61 -9.22 -5.75 -13.55
C TYR A 61 -8.11 -5.34 -14.51
N ILE A 62 -7.85 -6.18 -15.51
CA ILE A 62 -7.14 -5.81 -16.74
C ILE A 62 -8.18 -5.77 -17.86
N ASP A 63 -8.32 -4.63 -18.53
CA ASP A 63 -9.42 -4.36 -19.47
C ASP A 63 -10.79 -4.71 -18.84
N GLU A 64 -11.46 -5.73 -19.37
CA GLU A 64 -12.75 -6.28 -18.92
C GLU A 64 -12.64 -7.51 -18.00
N PHE A 65 -11.44 -8.04 -17.80
CA PHE A 65 -11.20 -9.30 -17.08
C PHE A 65 -10.82 -9.05 -15.62
N LYS A 66 -11.58 -9.65 -14.69
CA LYS A 66 -11.23 -9.69 -13.25
C LYS A 66 -10.14 -10.72 -13.05
N VAL A 67 -8.89 -10.28 -12.87
CA VAL A 67 -7.71 -11.15 -12.79
C VAL A 67 -7.31 -11.49 -11.35
N GLY A 68 -7.96 -10.88 -10.37
CA GLY A 68 -7.72 -11.12 -8.96
C GLY A 68 -8.37 -10.06 -8.09
N ARG A 69 -7.92 -10.00 -6.84
CA ARG A 69 -8.39 -9.06 -5.82
C ARG A 69 -7.27 -8.71 -4.85
N MET A 70 -7.39 -7.59 -4.14
CA MET A 70 -6.53 -7.31 -3.00
C MET A 70 -6.84 -8.33 -1.87
N SER A 71 -5.89 -8.55 -0.96
CA SER A 71 -6.14 -9.38 0.24
C SER A 71 -7.24 -8.75 1.11
N ALA A 72 -7.80 -9.47 2.08
CA ALA A 72 -8.79 -8.90 3.00
C ALA A 72 -8.20 -7.73 3.81
N ALA A 73 -6.95 -7.88 4.29
CA ALA A 73 -6.25 -6.85 5.05
C ALA A 73 -5.92 -5.62 4.20
N ASP A 74 -5.45 -5.82 2.96
CA ASP A 74 -5.18 -4.72 2.04
C ASP A 74 -6.48 -4.05 1.58
N SER A 75 -7.52 -4.82 1.28
CA SER A 75 -8.84 -4.27 0.91
C SER A 75 -9.35 -3.33 2.00
N ALA A 76 -9.29 -3.75 3.28
CA ALA A 76 -9.63 -2.90 4.42
C ALA A 76 -8.73 -1.65 4.54
N ALA A 77 -7.40 -1.81 4.42
CA ALA A 77 -6.45 -0.71 4.55
C ALA A 77 -6.57 0.34 3.42
N TYR A 78 -7.01 -0.07 2.23
CA TYR A 78 -7.16 0.80 1.06
C TYR A 78 -8.61 1.25 0.82
N TRP A 79 -9.61 0.68 1.50
CA TRP A 79 -11.04 0.87 1.25
C TRP A 79 -11.45 2.35 1.13
N ASP A 80 -11.23 3.13 2.19
CA ASP A 80 -11.63 4.55 2.24
C ASP A 80 -10.93 5.38 1.16
N SER A 81 -9.71 5.00 0.75
CA SER A 81 -8.97 5.70 -0.27
C SER A 81 -9.51 5.40 -1.67
N ILE A 82 -9.73 4.13 -1.99
CA ILE A 82 -10.22 3.72 -3.32
C ILE A 82 -11.70 4.12 -3.50
N THR A 83 -12.53 3.94 -2.48
CA THR A 83 -13.95 4.39 -2.51
C THR A 83 -14.08 5.91 -2.62
N ARG A 84 -13.23 6.69 -1.96
CA ARG A 84 -13.15 8.15 -2.14
C ARG A 84 -12.91 8.54 -3.61
N VAL A 85 -12.02 7.85 -4.31
CA VAL A 85 -11.73 8.11 -5.74
C VAL A 85 -12.96 7.81 -6.60
N VAL A 86 -13.60 6.65 -6.38
CA VAL A 86 -14.83 6.24 -7.09
C VAL A 86 -15.99 7.21 -6.84
N ALA A 87 -16.25 7.57 -5.59
CA ALA A 87 -17.31 8.52 -5.20
C ALA A 87 -17.02 9.96 -5.68
N SER A 88 -15.75 10.30 -5.92
CA SER A 88 -15.36 11.54 -6.58
C SER A 88 -15.59 11.54 -8.10
N GLY A 89 -16.03 10.41 -8.67
CA GLY A 89 -16.33 10.25 -10.09
C GLY A 89 -15.14 9.88 -10.95
N TYR A 90 -14.08 9.30 -10.35
CA TYR A 90 -12.88 8.84 -11.06
C TYR A 90 -12.70 7.33 -10.96
N GLU A 91 -11.97 6.75 -11.93
CA GLU A 91 -11.64 5.33 -11.97
C GLU A 91 -10.22 5.12 -11.43
N PRO A 92 -10.04 4.42 -10.29
CA PRO A 92 -8.72 4.24 -9.68
C PRO A 92 -7.87 3.27 -10.52
N ILE A 93 -6.74 3.73 -11.02
CA ILE A 93 -5.80 2.91 -11.81
C ILE A 93 -4.42 2.82 -11.15
N ALA A 94 -3.79 1.66 -11.23
CA ALA A 94 -2.41 1.42 -10.79
C ALA A 94 -1.69 0.52 -11.79
N HIS A 95 -0.35 0.53 -11.81
CA HIS A 95 0.40 -0.41 -12.66
C HIS A 95 0.41 -1.79 -12.01
N LEU A 96 0.18 -2.84 -12.79
CA LEU A 96 0.19 -4.24 -12.36
C LEU A 96 1.27 -5.01 -13.14
N GLN A 97 2.13 -5.73 -12.41
CA GLN A 97 2.87 -6.85 -12.96
C GLN A 97 2.08 -8.13 -12.67
N LEU A 98 1.60 -8.81 -13.71
CA LEU A 98 0.96 -10.12 -13.58
C LEU A 98 1.89 -11.20 -14.15
N SER A 99 2.21 -12.22 -13.37
CA SER A 99 2.92 -13.42 -13.82
C SER A 99 1.94 -14.59 -13.91
N ALA A 100 2.09 -15.45 -14.92
CA ALA A 100 1.32 -16.69 -15.06
C ALA A 100 2.14 -17.82 -15.69
N VAL A 101 1.89 -19.05 -15.25
CA VAL A 101 2.51 -20.28 -15.77
C VAL A 101 1.47 -21.40 -15.82
N ALA A 102 1.43 -22.15 -16.92
CA ALA A 102 0.63 -23.38 -16.99
C ALA A 102 1.39 -24.51 -16.27
N VAL A 103 0.72 -25.19 -15.35
CA VAL A 103 1.23 -26.33 -14.59
C VAL A 103 0.37 -27.56 -14.84
N ARG A 104 0.94 -28.76 -14.68
CA ARG A 104 0.17 -30.01 -14.73
C ARG A 104 -0.37 -30.36 -13.36
N ALA A 105 -1.68 -30.59 -13.27
CA ALA A 105 -2.33 -31.14 -12.09
C ALA A 105 -1.86 -32.58 -11.84
N GLU A 106 -1.91 -33.04 -10.59
CA GLU A 106 -1.66 -34.45 -10.25
C GLU A 106 -2.65 -35.41 -10.95
N GLY A 107 -3.87 -34.93 -11.21
CA GLY A 107 -4.89 -35.65 -12.00
C GLY A 107 -4.67 -35.65 -13.52
N GLY A 108 -3.56 -35.07 -14.02
CA GLY A 108 -3.26 -34.97 -15.45
C GLY A 108 -3.97 -33.84 -16.19
N GLY A 109 -4.77 -33.02 -15.49
CA GLY A 109 -5.28 -31.74 -15.99
C GLY A 109 -4.19 -30.69 -16.15
N MET A 110 -4.56 -29.53 -16.69
CA MET A 110 -3.73 -28.33 -16.72
C MET A 110 -4.42 -27.27 -15.86
N HIS A 111 -3.64 -26.56 -15.05
CA HIS A 111 -4.07 -25.37 -14.32
C HIS A 111 -3.11 -24.22 -14.59
N VAL A 112 -3.58 -22.98 -14.47
CA VAL A 112 -2.72 -21.80 -14.44
C VAL A 112 -2.45 -21.39 -13.02
N LYS A 113 -1.15 -21.32 -12.67
CA LYS A 113 -0.70 -20.62 -11.47
C LYS A 113 -0.33 -19.19 -11.85
N SER A 114 -0.95 -18.22 -11.21
CA SER A 114 -0.62 -16.80 -11.35
C SER A 114 -0.16 -16.18 -10.03
N THR A 115 0.47 -15.02 -10.14
CA THR A 115 0.80 -14.10 -9.04
C THR A 115 0.81 -12.69 -9.60
N GLY A 116 0.17 -11.72 -8.93
CA GLY A 116 0.19 -10.32 -9.35
C GLY A 116 0.72 -9.37 -8.29
N VAL A 117 1.38 -8.29 -8.72
CA VAL A 117 1.91 -7.23 -7.86
C VAL A 117 1.48 -5.87 -8.40
N LEU A 118 0.65 -5.15 -7.63
CA LEU A 118 0.28 -3.77 -7.89
C LEU A 118 1.39 -2.83 -7.43
N SER A 119 1.78 -1.88 -8.28
CA SER A 119 2.63 -0.75 -7.92
C SER A 119 1.76 0.33 -7.27
N LEU A 120 1.68 0.31 -5.94
CA LEU A 120 0.74 1.11 -5.17
C LEU A 120 1.42 1.68 -3.91
N SER A 121 1.43 3.01 -3.77
CA SER A 121 1.85 3.70 -2.54
C SER A 121 0.98 3.29 -1.36
N ALA A 122 1.57 3.25 -0.16
CA ALA A 122 0.82 3.03 1.08
C ALA A 122 -0.43 3.94 1.19
N PRO A 123 -1.53 3.52 1.86
CA PRO A 123 -2.83 4.20 1.79
C PRO A 123 -2.77 5.70 2.08
N GLY A 124 -2.09 6.09 3.18
CA GLY A 124 -1.89 7.48 3.58
C GLY A 124 -0.96 8.31 2.68
N SER A 125 -0.47 7.76 1.56
CA SER A 125 0.42 8.40 0.58
C SER A 125 -0.10 8.32 -0.85
N LEU A 126 -1.33 7.84 -1.07
CA LEU A 126 -1.98 7.81 -2.39
C LEU A 126 -2.32 9.21 -2.95
N PHE A 127 -2.63 10.14 -2.06
CA PHE A 127 -3.11 11.48 -2.40
C PHE A 127 -2.10 12.55 -1.95
N PRO A 128 -2.09 13.75 -2.59
CA PRO A 128 -1.37 14.88 -2.04
C PRO A 128 -1.97 15.29 -0.68
N LEU A 129 -1.12 15.73 0.24
CA LEU A 129 -1.51 16.22 1.57
C LEU A 129 -2.25 17.58 1.52
N ASN A 130 -2.24 18.25 0.37
CA ASN A 130 -2.87 19.55 0.16
C ASN A 130 -3.44 19.66 -1.27
N ASP A 131 -4.51 20.45 -1.42
CA ASP A 131 -5.15 20.71 -2.70
C ASP A 131 -4.34 21.66 -3.59
N ALA A 132 -4.47 21.49 -4.92
CA ALA A 132 -3.96 22.48 -5.86
C ALA A 132 -4.75 23.81 -5.75
N PRO A 133 -4.09 24.97 -5.83
CA PRO A 133 -4.78 26.27 -5.92
C PRO A 133 -5.82 26.30 -7.05
N THR A 134 -6.98 26.95 -6.83
CA THR A 134 -8.11 26.96 -7.80
C THR A 134 -7.76 27.50 -9.19
N ARG A 135 -6.69 28.29 -9.32
CA ARG A 135 -6.16 28.80 -10.60
C ARG A 135 -4.78 28.23 -10.93
N ALA A 136 -4.45 27.05 -10.43
CA ALA A 136 -3.22 26.36 -10.78
C ALA A 136 -3.23 25.91 -12.25
N THR A 137 -2.04 25.83 -12.84
CA THR A 137 -1.71 24.89 -13.91
C THR A 137 -0.64 23.95 -13.38
N LEU A 138 -0.79 22.65 -13.60
CA LEU A 138 0.13 21.66 -13.08
C LEU A 138 1.18 21.34 -14.13
N LEU A 139 2.46 21.54 -13.82
CA LEU A 139 3.56 21.12 -14.69
C LEU A 139 3.51 19.60 -14.92
N PRO A 140 3.81 19.11 -16.14
CA PRO A 140 3.99 17.68 -16.38
C PRO A 140 5.06 17.12 -15.44
N GLN A 141 4.86 15.89 -14.95
CA GLN A 141 5.87 15.25 -14.11
C GLN A 141 7.15 14.97 -14.89
N GLY A 142 8.27 14.90 -14.17
CA GLY A 142 9.60 14.71 -14.75
C GLY A 142 10.64 14.43 -13.66
N PRO A 143 11.93 14.70 -13.92
CA PRO A 143 12.99 14.45 -12.94
C PRO A 143 12.74 15.19 -11.62
N SER A 144 13.06 14.51 -10.52
CA SER A 144 12.97 15.08 -9.18
C SER A 144 14.13 16.07 -8.94
N MET A 145 13.79 17.28 -8.50
CA MET A 145 14.71 18.36 -8.15
C MET A 145 14.63 18.61 -6.65
N LYS A 146 15.78 18.65 -5.98
CA LYS A 146 15.84 18.99 -4.56
C LYS A 146 15.54 20.48 -4.34
N VAL A 147 14.70 20.78 -3.34
CA VAL A 147 14.48 22.14 -2.84
C VAL A 147 15.66 22.54 -1.94
N LEU A 148 16.07 23.80 -2.03
CA LEU A 148 17.15 24.37 -1.23
C LEU A 148 16.55 25.22 -0.10
N ASP A 149 17.35 25.39 0.95
CA ASP A 149 17.05 26.26 2.10
C ASP A 149 15.84 25.79 2.94
N GLU A 150 15.40 24.54 2.74
CA GLU A 150 14.41 23.81 3.54
C GLU A 150 14.62 23.96 5.06
N LYS A 151 15.89 24.06 5.49
CA LYS A 151 16.30 24.23 6.89
C LYS A 151 15.83 25.55 7.52
N GLU A 152 15.61 26.59 6.72
CA GLU A 152 15.03 27.87 7.18
C GLU A 152 13.51 27.77 7.42
N HIS A 153 12.91 26.66 6.96
CA HIS A 153 11.46 26.40 7.01
C HIS A 153 11.13 25.07 7.72
N SER A 154 12.09 24.48 8.43
CA SER A 154 11.98 23.12 9.00
C SER A 154 10.81 22.96 9.96
N GLU A 155 10.56 23.92 10.84
CA GLU A 155 9.42 23.90 11.79
C GLU A 155 8.08 23.69 11.07
N TYR A 156 7.82 24.44 10.00
CA TYR A 156 6.60 24.27 9.21
C TYR A 156 6.62 22.97 8.40
N LEU A 157 7.76 22.59 7.82
CA LEU A 157 7.88 21.36 7.05
C LEU A 157 7.67 20.10 7.92
N HIS A 158 8.13 20.10 9.17
CA HIS A 158 7.81 19.02 10.13
C HIS A 158 6.32 19.03 10.52
N SER A 159 5.66 20.18 10.58
CA SER A 159 4.21 20.25 10.87
C SER A 159 3.30 19.68 9.78
N ILE A 160 3.82 19.50 8.56
CA ILE A 160 3.10 18.87 7.43
C ILE A 160 3.68 17.49 7.05
N LEU A 161 4.71 17.01 7.76
CA LEU A 161 5.28 15.68 7.52
C LEU A 161 4.32 14.63 8.10
N PRO A 162 3.81 13.68 7.30
CA PRO A 162 2.89 12.66 7.81
C PRO A 162 3.62 11.66 8.73
N PRO A 163 2.90 10.95 9.62
CA PRO A 163 3.51 9.97 10.53
C PRO A 163 4.28 8.83 9.83
N SER A 164 3.96 8.55 8.57
CA SER A 164 4.69 7.61 7.70
C SER A 164 6.11 8.05 7.35
N GLY A 165 6.46 9.32 7.55
CA GLY A 165 7.74 9.91 7.14
C GLY A 165 7.85 10.23 5.65
N GLU A 166 6.84 9.95 4.82
CA GLU A 166 6.76 10.38 3.41
C GLU A 166 5.34 10.79 3.02
N GLY A 167 5.22 11.89 2.27
CA GLY A 167 3.96 12.35 1.69
C GLY A 167 4.15 13.02 0.33
N ARG A 168 3.10 12.93 -0.50
CA ARG A 168 2.95 13.70 -1.75
C ARG A 168 2.41 15.09 -1.41
N VAL A 169 2.84 16.11 -2.14
CA VAL A 169 2.34 17.49 -1.95
C VAL A 169 2.17 18.17 -3.31
N ILE A 170 1.27 19.14 -3.39
CA ILE A 170 1.20 20.10 -4.50
C ILE A 170 1.90 21.39 -4.07
N LEU A 171 2.99 21.71 -4.77
CA LEU A 171 3.81 22.88 -4.50
C LEU A 171 3.50 23.95 -5.55
N THR A 172 3.45 25.22 -5.13
CA THR A 172 3.37 26.37 -6.04
C THR A 172 4.77 26.91 -6.31
N LEU A 173 5.08 27.21 -7.56
CA LEU A 173 6.35 27.76 -8.01
C LEU A 173 6.15 29.23 -8.42
N GLU A 174 6.91 30.13 -7.81
CA GLU A 174 6.85 31.57 -8.08
C GLU A 174 8.21 32.08 -8.57
N ALA A 175 8.22 32.80 -9.70
CA ALA A 175 9.44 33.30 -10.33
C ALA A 175 9.78 34.72 -9.83
N ASN A 176 10.71 34.81 -8.88
CA ASN A 176 11.20 36.05 -8.28
C ASN A 176 12.63 36.38 -8.73
N GLN A 177 13.14 37.55 -8.31
CA GLN A 177 14.53 37.95 -8.51
C GLN A 177 15.21 38.20 -7.18
N LEU A 178 16.27 37.42 -6.90
CA LEU A 178 17.08 37.60 -5.71
C LEU A 178 18.27 38.51 -6.01
N LYS A 179 18.52 39.45 -5.09
CA LYS A 179 19.72 40.30 -5.13
C LYS A 179 20.88 39.60 -4.43
N THR A 180 21.90 39.22 -5.19
CA THR A 180 23.13 38.62 -4.67
C THR A 180 23.90 39.60 -3.79
N SER A 181 24.82 39.11 -2.94
CA SER A 181 25.80 39.91 -2.18
C SER A 181 26.49 40.96 -3.05
N ASP A 182 26.80 40.60 -4.29
CA ASP A 182 27.53 41.40 -5.27
C ASP A 182 26.63 42.43 -5.98
N GLY A 183 25.39 42.59 -5.53
CA GLY A 183 24.41 43.57 -6.02
C GLY A 183 23.72 43.20 -7.33
N ARG A 184 24.09 42.10 -7.98
CA ARG A 184 23.41 41.56 -9.17
C ARG A 184 22.04 40.98 -8.81
N PHE A 185 21.13 40.95 -9.78
CA PHE A 185 19.86 40.23 -9.70
C PHE A 185 19.98 38.92 -10.45
N VAL A 186 19.47 37.84 -9.86
CA VAL A 186 19.45 36.48 -10.42
C VAL A 186 18.02 35.96 -10.33
N ASP A 187 17.51 35.36 -11.41
CA ASP A 187 16.19 34.73 -11.41
C ASP A 187 16.18 33.52 -10.43
N SER A 188 15.16 33.46 -9.59
CA SER A 188 15.02 32.50 -8.50
C SER A 188 13.59 31.98 -8.46
N VAL A 189 13.41 30.67 -8.49
CA VAL A 189 12.10 30.05 -8.31
C VAL A 189 11.92 29.72 -6.84
N GLU A 190 11.03 30.46 -6.19
CA GLU A 190 10.55 30.15 -4.84
C GLU A 190 9.55 28.99 -4.90
N VAL A 191 9.66 28.10 -3.91
CA VAL A 191 8.80 26.93 -3.75
C VAL A 191 7.89 27.18 -2.54
N ARG A 192 6.58 27.04 -2.73
CA ARG A 192 5.57 27.36 -1.71
C ARG A 192 4.62 26.19 -1.47
N HIS A 193 4.30 25.94 -0.21
CA HIS A 193 3.23 25.04 0.22
C HIS A 193 2.15 25.88 0.90
N ASP A 194 0.90 25.77 0.46
CA ASP A 194 -0.26 26.57 0.96
C ASP A 194 0.03 28.08 1.09
N ARG A 195 0.74 28.64 0.10
CA ARG A 195 1.22 30.04 0.03
C ARG A 195 2.32 30.41 1.04
N LYS A 196 2.79 29.51 1.91
CA LYS A 196 4.00 29.72 2.72
C LYS A 196 5.24 29.35 1.90
N LEU A 197 6.29 30.16 1.99
CA LEU A 197 7.60 29.83 1.42
C LEU A 197 8.17 28.63 2.18
N VAL A 198 8.64 27.62 1.44
CA VAL A 198 9.27 26.40 1.99
C VAL A 198 10.68 26.14 1.44
N GLY A 199 11.17 27.03 0.58
CA GLY A 199 12.53 27.00 0.04
C GLY A 199 12.58 27.56 -1.38
N ARG A 200 13.66 27.28 -2.10
CA ARG A 200 13.86 27.70 -3.51
C ARG A 200 14.50 26.59 -4.34
N LEU A 201 14.35 26.64 -5.65
CA LEU A 201 15.13 25.78 -6.55
C LEU A 201 16.56 26.30 -6.69
N SER A 202 17.47 25.45 -7.15
CA SER A 202 18.83 25.89 -7.48
C SER A 202 18.82 26.96 -8.59
N THR A 203 19.86 27.78 -8.67
CA THR A 203 19.98 28.84 -9.68
C THR A 203 19.80 28.28 -11.10
N GLN A 204 20.46 27.16 -11.43
CA GLN A 204 20.37 26.53 -12.74
C GLN A 204 18.94 26.07 -13.09
N MET A 205 18.20 25.51 -12.13
CA MET A 205 16.81 25.08 -12.36
C MET A 205 15.85 26.28 -12.39
N SER A 206 16.16 27.32 -11.59
CA SER A 206 15.42 28.57 -11.59
C SER A 206 15.50 29.29 -12.93
N GLU A 207 16.70 29.45 -13.50
CA GLU A 207 16.91 30.03 -14.84
C GLU A 207 16.16 29.27 -15.94
N GLN A 208 16.06 27.94 -15.83
CA GLN A 208 15.35 27.10 -16.79
C GLN A 208 13.82 27.20 -16.66
N LEU A 209 13.27 27.18 -15.45
CA LEU A 209 11.83 27.15 -15.22
C LEU A 209 11.17 28.53 -15.17
N THR A 210 11.93 29.59 -14.89
CA THR A 210 11.42 30.97 -14.81
C THR A 210 10.62 31.41 -16.06
N PRO A 211 11.06 31.15 -17.31
CA PRO A 211 10.26 31.48 -18.50
C PRO A 211 8.90 30.77 -18.54
N VAL A 212 8.85 29.49 -18.12
CA VAL A 212 7.62 28.69 -18.08
C VAL A 212 6.66 29.21 -17.01
N ILE A 213 7.18 29.53 -15.82
CA ILE A 213 6.41 30.06 -14.70
C ILE A 213 5.86 31.46 -15.02
N ARG A 214 6.68 32.32 -15.65
CA ARG A 214 6.24 33.65 -16.11
C ARG A 214 5.14 33.54 -17.16
N TYR A 215 5.27 32.64 -18.14
CA TYR A 215 4.22 32.41 -19.15
C TYR A 215 2.88 32.00 -18.52
N ALA A 216 2.88 31.06 -17.57
CA ALA A 216 1.65 30.67 -16.87
C ALA A 216 1.05 31.84 -16.07
N PHE A 217 1.88 32.61 -15.37
CA PHE A 217 1.45 33.78 -14.59
C PHE A 217 0.85 34.89 -15.47
N GLU A 218 1.45 35.16 -16.64
CA GLU A 218 0.95 36.10 -17.65
C GLU A 218 -0.41 35.68 -18.24
N ASN A 219 -0.79 34.40 -18.12
CA ASN A 219 -2.07 33.83 -18.55
C ASN A 219 -3.03 33.55 -17.36
N ASP A 220 -2.92 34.32 -16.27
CA ASP A 220 -3.76 34.21 -15.06
C ASP A 220 -3.75 32.79 -14.43
N ARG A 221 -2.59 32.11 -14.42
CA ARG A 221 -2.39 30.82 -13.73
C ARG A 221 -1.22 30.85 -12.75
N LEU A 222 -1.40 30.21 -11.61
CA LEU A 222 -0.28 29.87 -10.71
C LEU A 222 0.38 28.59 -11.23
N THR A 223 1.71 28.55 -11.29
CA THR A 223 2.40 27.31 -11.66
C THR A 223 2.47 26.39 -10.45
N SER A 224 1.90 25.20 -10.56
CA SER A 224 2.01 24.15 -9.57
C SER A 224 2.84 22.99 -10.10
N ALA A 225 3.45 22.23 -9.19
CA ALA A 225 4.19 21.03 -9.50
C ALA A 225 3.95 19.98 -8.42
N TRP A 226 4.06 18.71 -8.79
CA TRP A 226 4.11 17.62 -7.83
C TRP A 226 5.37 17.74 -6.97
N GLY A 227 5.23 17.45 -5.69
CA GLY A 227 6.36 17.35 -4.79
C GLY A 227 6.30 16.10 -3.91
N THR A 228 7.39 15.87 -3.20
CA THR A 228 7.48 14.83 -2.17
C THR A 228 8.23 15.39 -0.99
N ILE A 229 7.59 15.34 0.17
CA ILE A 229 8.22 15.58 1.47
C ILE A 229 8.59 14.21 2.06
N ARG A 230 9.84 14.06 2.50
CA ARG A 230 10.32 12.85 3.18
C ARG A 230 11.24 13.24 4.32
N GLY A 231 11.07 12.63 5.49
CA GLY A 231 11.91 12.90 6.64
C GLY A 231 11.54 12.09 7.88
N ASN A 232 12.17 12.48 8.98
CA ASN A 232 11.87 12.06 10.34
C ASN A 232 12.05 13.28 11.28
N THR A 233 12.13 13.08 12.59
CA THR A 233 12.30 14.15 13.58
C THR A 233 13.64 14.91 13.50
N LEU A 234 14.64 14.38 12.78
CA LEU A 234 16.01 14.92 12.70
C LEU A 234 16.37 15.48 11.32
N GLU A 235 15.96 14.80 10.26
CA GLU A 235 16.26 15.18 8.88
C GLU A 235 14.99 15.22 8.04
N LEU A 236 14.91 16.24 7.17
CA LEU A 236 13.81 16.45 6.25
C LEU A 236 14.34 16.85 4.88
N SER A 237 13.64 16.40 3.85
CA SER A 237 13.89 16.73 2.45
C SER A 237 12.57 17.01 1.74
N LEU A 238 12.58 17.99 0.85
CA LEU A 238 11.50 18.34 -0.06
C LEU A 238 12.02 18.28 -1.49
N THR A 239 11.20 17.73 -2.38
CA THR A 239 11.52 17.66 -3.80
C THR A 239 10.37 18.15 -4.65
N VAL A 240 10.69 18.68 -5.83
CA VAL A 240 9.76 19.12 -6.87
C VAL A 240 10.00 18.25 -8.09
N GLN A 241 8.95 17.65 -8.64
CA GLN A 241 8.98 16.93 -9.92
C GLN A 241 8.35 17.80 -11.01
N ALA A 242 9.13 18.11 -12.03
CA ALA A 242 8.65 18.78 -13.23
C ALA A 242 9.46 18.30 -14.45
N ALA A 243 8.79 18.21 -15.60
CA ALA A 243 9.45 18.07 -16.89
C ALA A 243 10.40 19.26 -17.14
N ARG A 244 11.51 19.03 -17.85
CA ARG A 244 12.39 20.12 -18.27
C ARG A 244 11.65 20.98 -19.29
N PRO A 245 11.94 22.28 -19.43
CA PRO A 245 11.23 23.16 -20.37
C PRO A 245 11.15 22.66 -21.82
N ALA A 246 12.18 21.92 -22.27
CA ALA A 246 12.23 21.32 -23.61
C ALA A 246 11.38 20.05 -23.77
N ASP A 247 11.00 19.40 -22.66
CA ASP A 247 10.22 18.17 -22.61
C ASP A 247 8.73 18.45 -22.29
N ILE A 248 8.34 19.72 -22.05
CA ILE A 248 6.94 20.12 -21.82
C ILE A 248 6.20 20.13 -23.17
N PRO A 249 5.09 19.39 -23.34
CA PRO A 249 4.35 19.34 -24.60
C PRO A 249 3.68 20.67 -24.93
N GLN A 250 3.56 21.00 -26.21
CA GLN A 250 2.96 22.25 -26.67
C GLN A 250 1.53 22.46 -26.15
N GLU A 251 0.74 21.38 -26.10
CA GLU A 251 -0.63 21.38 -25.56
C GLU A 251 -0.73 21.91 -24.13
N TRP A 252 0.31 21.73 -23.30
CA TRP A 252 0.35 22.29 -21.94
C TRP A 252 0.37 23.82 -21.97
N TYR A 253 1.13 24.43 -22.88
CA TYR A 253 1.17 25.89 -23.03
C TYR A 253 -0.14 26.44 -23.61
N GLU A 254 -0.85 25.66 -24.43
CA GLU A 254 -2.12 26.09 -25.05
C GLU A 254 -3.31 25.99 -24.08
N THR A 255 -3.33 24.98 -23.20
CA THR A 255 -4.47 24.69 -22.31
C THR A 255 -4.23 25.10 -20.85
N LEU A 256 -2.97 25.18 -20.42
CA LEU A 256 -2.53 25.40 -19.02
C LEU A 256 -3.37 24.60 -18.01
N PRO A 257 -3.38 23.26 -18.13
CA PRO A 257 -4.38 22.43 -17.47
C PRO A 257 -4.05 22.24 -15.99
N ASN A 258 -5.09 22.08 -15.17
CA ASN A 258 -4.94 21.64 -13.77
C ASN A 258 -5.23 20.14 -13.69
N ASN A 259 -4.18 19.33 -13.81
CA ASN A 259 -4.27 17.87 -13.81
C ASN A 259 -4.23 17.26 -12.39
N VAL A 260 -4.54 18.03 -11.35
CA VAL A 260 -4.80 17.49 -10.00
C VAL A 260 -6.30 17.23 -9.90
N PRO A 261 -6.76 15.96 -9.88
CA PRO A 261 -8.18 15.66 -9.82
C PRO A 261 -8.73 16.06 -8.46
N ALA A 262 -9.84 16.78 -8.43
CA ALA A 262 -10.46 17.27 -7.20
C ALA A 262 -11.27 16.13 -6.57
N LEU A 263 -10.70 15.50 -5.54
CA LEU A 263 -11.38 14.48 -4.75
C LEU A 263 -12.35 15.13 -3.75
N LEU A 264 -13.40 14.38 -3.37
CA LEU A 264 -14.23 14.71 -2.21
C LEU A 264 -13.36 14.87 -0.95
N PRO A 265 -13.78 15.66 0.06
CA PRO A 265 -13.11 15.70 1.36
C PRO A 265 -13.02 14.30 2.00
N VAL A 266 -12.08 14.11 2.93
CA VAL A 266 -12.03 12.88 3.73
C VAL A 266 -13.29 12.80 4.60
N GLY A 267 -14.08 11.74 4.42
CA GLY A 267 -15.26 11.41 5.20
C GLY A 267 -15.18 9.99 5.78
N GLU A 268 -16.13 9.66 6.65
CA GLU A 268 -16.21 8.36 7.36
C GLU A 268 -16.75 7.22 6.46
N GLU A 269 -17.54 7.53 5.44
CA GLU A 269 -18.11 6.56 4.50
C GLU A 269 -18.37 7.25 3.14
N TYR A 270 -18.27 6.50 2.04
CA TYR A 270 -18.61 6.96 0.69
C TYR A 270 -19.62 6.01 0.05
N ASP A 271 -20.68 6.59 -0.54
CA ASP A 271 -21.64 5.85 -1.35
C ASP A 271 -20.99 5.45 -2.68
N VAL A 272 -20.70 4.14 -2.81
CA VAL A 272 -20.13 3.54 -4.03
C VAL A 272 -21.10 2.50 -4.61
N PRO A 273 -21.29 2.46 -5.94
CA PRO A 273 -22.28 1.59 -6.55
C PRO A 273 -21.91 0.10 -6.40
N PRO A 274 -22.91 -0.80 -6.31
CA PRO A 274 -22.70 -2.24 -6.48
C PRO A 274 -21.94 -2.55 -7.77
N ALA A 275 -20.89 -3.36 -7.66
CA ALA A 275 -19.93 -3.63 -8.73
C ALA A 275 -19.47 -5.08 -8.81
N PHE A 276 -19.91 -5.96 -7.89
CA PHE A 276 -19.54 -7.37 -7.90
C PHE A 276 -20.01 -8.07 -9.19
N VAL A 277 -19.04 -8.56 -9.97
CA VAL A 277 -19.30 -9.42 -11.12
C VAL A 277 -18.52 -10.73 -10.92
N PRO A 278 -19.21 -11.89 -10.80
CA PRO A 278 -18.52 -13.14 -10.56
C PRO A 278 -17.80 -13.63 -11.83
N THR A 279 -16.57 -14.10 -11.67
CA THR A 279 -15.76 -14.80 -12.69
C THR A 279 -16.36 -16.14 -13.12
N GLU A 280 -15.82 -16.78 -14.16
CA GLU A 280 -16.21 -18.16 -14.49
C GLU A 280 -15.93 -19.12 -13.31
N GLY A 281 -14.80 -18.96 -12.61
CA GLY A 281 -14.47 -19.75 -11.42
C GLY A 281 -15.43 -19.50 -10.25
N GLU A 282 -15.71 -18.24 -9.90
CA GLU A 282 -16.66 -17.85 -8.85
C GLU A 282 -18.08 -18.37 -9.19
N ARG A 283 -18.49 -18.36 -10.47
CA ARG A 283 -19.77 -18.94 -10.93
C ARG A 283 -19.84 -20.46 -10.76
N HIS A 284 -18.79 -21.19 -11.11
CA HIS A 284 -18.78 -22.64 -10.90
C HIS A 284 -18.83 -23.00 -9.41
N TYR A 285 -18.23 -22.19 -8.54
CA TYR A 285 -18.39 -22.31 -7.09
C TYR A 285 -19.83 -22.00 -6.62
N LEU A 286 -20.46 -20.91 -7.11
CA LEU A 286 -21.88 -20.59 -6.86
C LEU A 286 -22.80 -21.76 -7.22
N GLU A 287 -22.67 -22.29 -8.43
CA GLU A 287 -23.58 -23.34 -8.93
C GLU A 287 -23.40 -24.66 -8.20
N SER A 288 -22.17 -25.05 -7.89
CA SER A 288 -21.87 -26.30 -7.18
C SER A 288 -22.31 -26.24 -5.70
N SER A 289 -22.06 -25.13 -5.00
CA SER A 289 -22.51 -24.93 -3.62
C SER A 289 -24.04 -24.82 -3.52
N ALA A 290 -24.70 -24.12 -4.45
CA ALA A 290 -26.16 -24.05 -4.53
C ALA A 290 -26.82 -25.42 -4.82
N GLN A 291 -26.14 -26.31 -5.55
CA GLN A 291 -26.62 -27.69 -5.78
C GLN A 291 -26.45 -28.60 -4.55
N GLN A 292 -25.48 -28.32 -3.67
CA GLN A 292 -25.26 -29.05 -2.42
C GLN A 292 -26.17 -28.60 -1.28
N ALA A 293 -26.78 -27.41 -1.36
CA ALA A 293 -27.75 -26.93 -0.38
C ALA A 293 -28.90 -27.95 -0.18
N PRO A 294 -29.13 -28.44 1.06
CA PRO A 294 -30.08 -29.53 1.28
C PRO A 294 -31.49 -29.08 0.95
N LYS A 295 -32.06 -29.66 -0.12
CA LYS A 295 -33.46 -29.42 -0.56
C LYS A 295 -34.42 -29.71 0.60
N LYS A 296 -34.78 -28.67 1.36
CA LYS A 296 -35.74 -28.77 2.48
C LYS A 296 -36.99 -29.48 1.99
N ARG A 297 -37.21 -30.68 2.54
CA ARG A 297 -38.20 -31.64 2.08
C ARG A 297 -39.59 -31.07 2.32
N ARG A 298 -40.15 -30.41 1.30
CA ARG A 298 -41.45 -29.75 1.36
C ARG A 298 -42.57 -30.79 1.42
N GLY A 299 -42.95 -31.16 2.64
CA GLY A 299 -44.18 -31.92 2.90
C GLY A 299 -44.06 -32.92 4.05
N PHE A 300 -44.70 -32.61 5.17
CA PHE A 300 -45.91 -33.33 5.55
C PHE A 300 -46.82 -32.43 6.38
N MET A 301 -48.12 -32.46 6.08
CA MET A 301 -49.13 -31.77 6.90
C MET A 301 -49.46 -32.63 8.11
N SER A 302 -49.67 -32.00 9.27
CA SER A 302 -50.53 -32.58 10.30
C SER A 302 -51.39 -31.49 10.92
N SER A 303 -52.63 -31.43 10.48
CA SER A 303 -53.70 -30.71 11.16
C SER A 303 -54.32 -31.64 12.20
N LEU A 304 -54.49 -31.20 13.46
CA LEU A 304 -55.66 -31.51 14.28
C LEU A 304 -55.65 -30.77 15.63
N THR A 305 -56.78 -30.10 15.91
CA THR A 305 -57.38 -29.78 17.23
C THR A 305 -56.57 -29.04 18.30
N GLY A 306 -57.11 -27.89 18.71
CA GLY A 306 -56.68 -27.19 19.92
C GLY A 306 -57.12 -27.87 21.22
N GLY A 307 -56.49 -27.47 22.32
CA GLY A 307 -56.77 -27.93 23.68
C GLY A 307 -56.00 -27.06 24.67
N SER A 308 -56.70 -26.15 25.33
CA SER A 308 -56.15 -25.22 26.32
C SER A 308 -55.88 -25.91 27.66
N SER A 309 -54.65 -25.80 28.18
CA SER A 309 -54.39 -25.74 29.64
C SER A 309 -52.91 -25.52 29.97
N THR A 310 -52.59 -24.35 30.51
CA THR A 310 -51.53 -24.20 31.54
C THR A 310 -51.95 -25.01 32.78
N PRO A 311 -51.02 -25.56 33.58
CA PRO A 311 -50.32 -24.71 34.54
C PRO A 311 -48.84 -25.06 34.84
N GLU A 312 -48.09 -24.04 35.24
CA GLU A 312 -46.88 -24.10 36.08
C GLU A 312 -47.24 -24.37 37.57
N PRO A 313 -46.28 -24.49 38.51
CA PRO A 313 -44.90 -24.94 38.39
C PRO A 313 -44.52 -25.99 39.46
N THR A 314 -43.39 -26.70 39.30
CA THR A 314 -42.69 -27.28 40.46
C THR A 314 -41.17 -27.24 40.32
N ARG A 315 -40.53 -26.72 41.37
CA ARG A 315 -39.10 -26.43 41.49
C ARG A 315 -38.36 -27.61 42.13
N SER A 316 -37.28 -28.10 41.52
CA SER A 316 -36.30 -28.98 42.18
C SER A 316 -34.94 -29.01 41.46
N GLU A 317 -34.02 -28.18 41.96
CA GLU A 317 -32.57 -28.41 41.94
C GLU A 317 -32.16 -29.01 43.31
N PRO A 318 -30.89 -29.44 43.55
CA PRO A 318 -29.80 -29.73 42.61
C PRO A 318 -29.17 -31.12 42.81
N ALA A 319 -28.28 -31.53 41.91
CA ALA A 319 -27.20 -32.47 42.21
C ALA A 319 -25.98 -32.16 41.31
N ALA A 320 -24.82 -31.97 41.91
CA ALA A 320 -23.60 -31.57 41.21
C ALA A 320 -22.67 -32.76 40.99
N GLU A 321 -22.07 -32.85 39.80
CA GLU A 321 -20.79 -33.53 39.59
C GLU A 321 -20.01 -32.83 38.46
N LYS A 322 -18.76 -32.46 38.76
CA LYS A 322 -17.72 -31.95 37.84
C LYS A 322 -16.58 -32.98 37.83
N PRO A 323 -15.56 -32.85 36.97
CA PRO A 323 -15.59 -32.68 35.52
C PRO A 323 -14.76 -33.79 34.83
N ALA A 324 -15.01 -34.07 33.56
CA ALA A 324 -14.08 -34.87 32.74
C ALA A 324 -13.25 -33.92 31.86
N ILE A 325 -12.00 -33.68 32.26
CA ILE A 325 -10.98 -33.04 31.42
C ILE A 325 -10.41 -34.16 30.54
N GLU A 326 -10.74 -34.14 29.25
CA GLU A 326 -10.07 -34.99 28.26
C GLU A 326 -8.90 -34.21 27.67
N TYR A 327 -7.71 -34.80 27.76
CA TYR A 327 -6.46 -34.14 27.42
C TYR A 327 -6.30 -34.05 25.91
N SER A 328 -6.09 -32.82 25.40
CA SER A 328 -5.59 -32.59 24.06
C SER A 328 -4.22 -33.27 23.90
N ILE A 329 -4.13 -34.24 23.00
CA ILE A 329 -2.84 -34.76 22.55
C ILE A 329 -2.24 -33.69 21.63
N GLU A 330 -1.11 -33.14 22.04
CA GLU A 330 -0.26 -32.32 21.17
C GLU A 330 0.30 -33.24 20.07
N GLU A 331 -0.30 -33.24 18.88
CA GLU A 331 0.39 -33.68 17.68
C GLU A 331 1.37 -32.57 17.30
N GLU A 332 2.67 -32.81 17.49
CA GLU A 332 3.74 -31.94 16.98
C GLU A 332 3.59 -31.85 15.46
N GLU A 333 3.01 -30.74 14.98
CA GLU A 333 2.79 -30.50 13.56
C GLU A 333 4.14 -30.40 12.85
N TYR A 334 4.46 -31.42 12.05
CA TYR A 334 5.74 -31.54 11.37
C TYR A 334 5.82 -30.49 10.25
N TYR A 335 6.32 -29.30 10.58
CA TYR A 335 6.46 -28.18 9.67
C TYR A 335 7.41 -28.54 8.52
N GLU A 336 6.87 -29.04 7.42
CA GLU A 336 7.60 -29.21 6.16
C GLU A 336 7.93 -27.83 5.61
N PRO A 337 9.21 -27.38 5.64
CA PRO A 337 9.51 -26.02 5.22
C PRO A 337 9.25 -25.89 3.72
N SER A 338 8.68 -24.77 3.28
CA SER A 338 8.43 -24.53 1.85
C SER A 338 9.73 -24.62 1.03
N GLU A 339 9.66 -24.93 -0.26
CA GLU A 339 10.88 -25.03 -1.10
C GLU A 339 11.72 -23.75 -1.07
N ARG A 340 11.06 -22.58 -0.95
CA ARG A 340 11.73 -21.29 -0.78
C ARG A 340 12.48 -21.20 0.55
N GLU A 341 11.91 -21.66 1.66
CA GLU A 341 12.60 -21.69 2.96
C GLU A 341 13.72 -22.72 3.01
N ARG A 342 13.55 -23.89 2.40
CA ARG A 342 14.62 -24.89 2.24
C ARG A 342 15.81 -24.27 1.49
N LEU A 343 15.56 -23.55 0.41
CA LEU A 343 16.58 -22.81 -0.33
C LEU A 343 17.19 -21.67 0.51
N LEU A 344 16.38 -20.86 1.21
CA LEU A 344 16.87 -19.75 2.03
C LEU A 344 17.75 -20.24 3.19
N ASN A 345 17.36 -21.32 3.85
CA ASN A 345 18.13 -21.92 4.95
C ASN A 345 19.40 -22.62 4.45
N LEU A 346 19.38 -23.21 3.25
CA LEU A 346 20.57 -23.72 2.57
C LEU A 346 21.55 -22.59 2.20
N VAL A 347 21.05 -21.44 1.72
CA VAL A 347 21.88 -20.25 1.42
C VAL A 347 22.45 -19.63 2.69
N LYS A 348 21.66 -19.51 3.78
CA LYS A 348 22.16 -19.09 5.12
C LYS A 348 23.31 -20.00 5.58
N GLY A 349 23.12 -21.32 5.49
CA GLY A 349 24.14 -22.31 5.87
C GLY A 349 25.40 -22.25 5.01
N ALA A 350 25.25 -22.11 3.70
CA ALA A 350 26.37 -21.97 2.77
C ALA A 350 27.17 -20.67 3.01
N GLY A 351 26.50 -19.53 3.22
CA GLY A 351 27.14 -18.25 3.56
C GLY A 351 27.94 -18.33 4.86
N LEU A 352 27.38 -18.96 5.91
CA LEU A 352 28.06 -19.18 7.18
C LEU A 352 29.29 -20.10 7.02
N ALA A 353 29.18 -21.17 6.24
CA ALA A 353 30.30 -22.09 5.98
C ALA A 353 31.45 -21.39 5.22
N VAL A 354 31.13 -20.53 4.24
CA VAL A 354 32.13 -19.72 3.51
C VAL A 354 32.79 -18.70 4.44
N LEU A 355 32.03 -18.06 5.34
CA LEU A 355 32.57 -17.15 6.35
C LEU A 355 33.60 -17.86 7.24
N VAL A 356 33.24 -19.02 7.80
CA VAL A 356 34.13 -19.83 8.66
C VAL A 356 35.36 -20.30 7.89
N ALA A 357 35.21 -20.74 6.63
CA ALA A 357 36.34 -21.10 5.77
C ALA A 357 37.29 -19.92 5.51
N GLY A 358 36.76 -18.70 5.33
CA GLY A 358 37.55 -17.48 5.22
C GLY A 358 38.35 -17.16 6.48
N LEU A 359 37.72 -17.25 7.66
CA LEU A 359 38.39 -17.06 8.95
C LEU A 359 39.50 -18.09 9.20
N ILE A 360 39.29 -19.37 8.84
CA ILE A 360 40.31 -20.42 8.95
C ILE A 360 41.44 -20.19 7.94
N SER A 361 41.12 -19.79 6.70
CA SER A 361 42.11 -19.46 5.66
C SER A 361 43.02 -18.29 6.06
N MET A 362 42.53 -17.39 6.92
CA MET A 362 43.27 -16.22 7.42
C MET A 362 44.55 -16.60 8.21
N LEU A 363 44.62 -17.82 8.76
CA LEU A 363 45.81 -18.36 9.45
C LEU A 363 47.00 -18.63 8.52
N TRP A 364 46.77 -18.79 7.20
CA TRP A 364 47.80 -19.13 6.21
C TRP A 364 47.91 -18.07 5.11
N THR A 365 46.80 -17.47 4.70
CA THR A 365 46.72 -16.47 3.63
C THR A 365 45.81 -15.30 4.06
N PRO A 366 46.33 -14.30 4.81
CA PRO A 366 45.50 -13.34 5.54
C PRO A 366 44.63 -12.45 4.63
N MET A 367 45.17 -11.93 3.51
CA MET A 367 44.38 -11.14 2.55
C MET A 367 43.26 -11.96 1.89
N LEU A 368 43.55 -13.20 1.50
CA LEU A 368 42.58 -14.07 0.82
C LEU A 368 41.46 -14.49 1.79
N GLY A 369 41.83 -14.90 3.01
CA GLY A 369 40.88 -15.26 4.06
C GLY A 369 39.94 -14.11 4.43
N MET A 370 40.46 -12.88 4.51
CA MET A 370 39.65 -11.69 4.78
C MET A 370 38.61 -11.43 3.69
N LEU A 371 38.98 -11.54 2.40
CA LEU A 371 38.04 -11.37 1.28
C LEU A 371 36.96 -12.45 1.26
N ILE A 372 37.33 -13.71 1.53
CA ILE A 372 36.39 -14.83 1.61
C ILE A 372 35.42 -14.66 2.79
N ALA A 373 35.92 -14.21 3.95
CA ALA A 373 35.10 -13.97 5.14
C ALA A 373 34.09 -12.83 4.93
N ILE A 374 34.50 -11.73 4.29
CA ILE A 374 33.60 -10.61 3.92
C ILE A 374 32.51 -11.08 2.96
N LEU A 375 32.87 -11.88 1.94
CA LEU A 375 31.91 -12.40 0.96
C LEU A 375 30.90 -13.35 1.62
N GLY A 376 31.35 -14.30 2.46
CA GLY A 376 30.47 -15.22 3.19
C GLY A 376 29.54 -14.48 4.16
N GLY A 377 30.06 -13.47 4.87
CA GLY A 377 29.29 -12.61 5.76
C GLY A 377 28.23 -11.77 5.03
N ALA A 378 28.54 -11.21 3.86
CA ALA A 378 27.58 -10.47 3.05
C ALA A 378 26.44 -11.38 2.54
N VAL A 379 26.77 -12.57 2.01
CA VAL A 379 25.77 -13.54 1.53
C VAL A 379 24.87 -14.03 2.67
N ALA A 380 25.45 -14.33 3.84
CA ALA A 380 24.68 -14.70 5.02
C ALA A 380 23.78 -13.55 5.51
N ALA A 381 24.29 -12.33 5.62
CA ALA A 381 23.52 -11.17 6.08
C ALA A 381 22.33 -10.86 5.16
N VAL A 382 22.51 -10.96 3.84
CA VAL A 382 21.43 -10.80 2.85
C VAL A 382 20.38 -11.91 3.01
N ALA A 383 20.78 -13.16 3.17
CA ALA A 383 19.86 -14.28 3.38
C ALA A 383 19.13 -14.22 4.75
N PHE A 384 19.75 -13.65 5.78
CA PHE A 384 19.10 -13.37 7.05
C PHE A 384 18.16 -12.16 6.99
N TYR A 385 18.46 -11.15 6.16
CA TYR A 385 17.59 -9.98 5.95
C TYR A 385 16.30 -10.37 5.21
N PHE A 386 16.40 -11.11 4.09
CA PHE A 386 15.24 -11.61 3.36
C PHE A 386 14.47 -12.71 4.11
N GLY A 387 15.12 -13.41 5.04
CA GLY A 387 14.47 -14.38 5.93
C GLY A 387 13.85 -13.77 7.20
N ARG A 388 13.58 -12.45 7.22
CA ARG A 388 13.11 -11.70 8.39
C ARG A 388 11.93 -10.77 8.05
N GLN A 389 11.02 -11.24 7.20
CA GLN A 389 9.65 -10.71 7.24
C GLN A 389 9.04 -11.08 8.59
N PRO A 390 8.51 -10.13 9.38
CA PRO A 390 7.77 -10.46 10.58
C PRO A 390 6.40 -11.04 10.20
N HIS A 391 6.10 -12.25 10.64
CA HIS A 391 4.71 -12.60 10.93
C HIS A 391 4.25 -11.67 12.06
N TYR A 392 3.18 -10.93 11.82
CA TYR A 392 2.37 -10.33 12.88
C TYR A 392 1.29 -11.36 13.23
N ASP A 393 1.52 -12.12 14.29
CA ASP A 393 0.45 -12.88 14.95
C ASP A 393 -0.31 -11.91 15.86
N ASP A 394 -1.53 -11.53 15.44
CA ASP A 394 -2.46 -10.78 16.28
C ASP A 394 -3.24 -11.77 17.16
N TYR A 395 -3.14 -11.58 18.47
CA TYR A 395 -4.07 -12.16 19.46
C TYR A 395 -4.42 -11.07 20.46
N GLU A 396 -5.64 -10.53 20.34
CA GLU A 396 -6.24 -9.70 21.38
C GLU A 396 -6.58 -10.55 22.60
N GLU A 397 -6.23 -10.08 23.79
CA GLU A 397 -6.89 -10.49 25.04
C GLU A 397 -7.25 -9.22 25.82
N TYR A 398 -8.53 -8.89 25.81
CA TYR A 398 -9.12 -7.93 26.74
C TYR A 398 -9.37 -8.63 28.08
N ASP A 399 -8.92 -8.05 29.19
CA ASP A 399 -9.82 -7.86 30.33
C ASP A 399 -9.38 -6.71 31.25
N GLU A 400 -10.39 -6.11 31.87
CA GLU A 400 -10.43 -4.85 32.60
C GLU A 400 -10.32 -5.10 34.12
N TYR A 401 -9.66 -4.23 34.92
CA TYR A 401 -10.00 -3.96 36.34
C TYR A 401 -9.35 -2.66 36.88
N GLU A 402 -9.97 -2.11 37.93
CA GLU A 402 -9.98 -0.70 38.33
C GLU A 402 -8.85 -0.22 39.30
N GLU A 403 -8.71 1.11 39.34
CA GLU A 403 -8.35 2.00 40.48
C GLU A 403 -7.32 1.59 41.56
N GLU A 404 -6.27 2.43 41.70
CA GLU A 404 -5.99 3.08 42.99
C GLU A 404 -5.35 4.47 42.77
N TYR A 405 -5.86 5.50 43.46
CA TYR A 405 -5.31 6.87 43.54
C TYR A 405 -4.65 7.07 44.92
N GLU A 406 -3.97 8.22 45.13
CA GLU A 406 -3.25 8.65 46.35
C GLU A 406 -1.87 7.99 46.58
N GLU A 407 -0.82 8.65 47.08
CA GLU A 407 -0.46 10.09 47.23
C GLU A 407 1.08 10.13 47.51
N THR A 408 1.67 11.32 47.71
CA THR A 408 3.07 11.61 48.15
C THR A 408 4.17 11.44 47.08
N ASP A 409 5.18 12.32 46.94
CA ASP A 409 5.66 13.41 47.81
C ASP A 409 5.82 14.78 47.10
N GLU A 410 5.45 15.87 47.80
CA GLU A 410 6.05 17.21 47.66
C GLU A 410 6.95 17.49 48.88
N ALA A 411 8.25 17.73 48.66
CA ALA A 411 9.30 18.29 49.56
C ALA A 411 10.68 17.73 49.11
N GLU A 412 11.86 18.35 49.12
CA GLU A 412 12.40 19.72 49.34
C GLU A 412 13.66 19.83 48.40
N GLU A 413 14.35 20.94 48.17
CA GLU A 413 14.42 22.26 48.82
C GLU A 413 14.50 23.40 47.77
N ALA A 414 14.44 24.64 48.24
CA ALA A 414 14.58 25.91 47.54
C ALA A 414 16.04 26.26 47.14
N ASP A 415 16.26 26.96 46.02
CA ASP A 415 16.60 28.40 45.94
C ASP A 415 17.85 28.88 46.72
N SER A 416 18.86 29.34 45.99
CA SER A 416 19.51 30.62 46.36
C SER A 416 20.12 31.33 45.15
N LYS A 417 19.68 32.57 44.95
CA LYS A 417 20.32 33.56 44.06
C LYS A 417 21.67 34.04 44.61
N ALA A 418 22.60 34.30 43.71
CA ALA A 418 23.64 35.34 43.84
C ALA A 418 23.90 35.97 42.46
#